data_AF-A0A7Y9UNM4-F1
#
_entry.id   AF-A0A7Y9UNM4-F1
#
_cell.length_a   1.000
_cell.length_b   1.000
_cell.length_c   1.000
_cell.angle_alpha   90.00
_cell.angle_beta   90.00
_cell.angle_gamma   90.00
#
_symmetry.space_group_name_H-M   'P 1'
#
loop_
_entity.id
_entity.type
_entity.pdbx_description
1 polymer ?
#
loop_
_entity_poly.entity_id
_entity_poly.type
_entity_poly.pdbx_seq_one_letter_code
_entity_poly.pdbx_strand_id
1 'polypeptide(L)'
;MAYAGADLTHRAYEFALGQGLGTWECSAHVLSHHEEGNGRQRAGLFSARRNRPGRLLLHVFEDGIVVERLKGRLRGCSCEAITADFVELNRASGPGRVALRLLFESGQAVILLEATSNGGDALHLVASRCRSTTSDLVPYREAVAALAGDAWI
;
A
#
# COMPACT_ATOMS: atom_id res chain seq x y z
N MET A 1 23.77 12.35 17.24
CA MET A 1 23.03 11.97 16.02
C MET A 1 21.56 12.03 16.34
N ALA A 2 20.83 12.99 15.78
CA ALA A 2 19.43 13.24 16.12
C ALA A 2 18.52 12.10 15.60
N TYR A 3 17.56 11.72 16.43
CA TYR A 3 16.54 10.71 16.20
C TYR A 3 15.71 11.02 14.94
N ALA A 4 16.02 10.35 13.82
CA ALA A 4 15.24 10.42 12.58
C ALA A 4 13.98 9.52 12.59
N GLY A 5 13.57 9.02 13.77
CA GLY A 5 12.36 8.22 13.95
C GLY A 5 11.16 9.00 14.52
N ALA A 6 11.39 10.22 15.03
CA ALA A 6 10.39 10.95 15.81
C ALA A 6 9.35 11.74 14.97
N ASP A 7 9.42 11.70 13.64
CA ASP A 7 8.59 12.58 12.78
C ASP A 7 7.89 11.88 11.61
N LEU A 8 8.02 10.56 11.47
CA LEU A 8 7.28 9.81 10.43
C LEU A 8 5.87 9.48 10.93
N THR A 9 5.78 8.77 12.06
CA THR A 9 4.50 8.44 12.71
C THR A 9 3.68 9.68 13.08
N HIS A 10 4.33 10.77 13.47
CA HIS A 10 3.63 12.01 13.88
C HIS A 10 2.83 12.61 12.72
N ARG A 11 3.39 12.68 11.50
CA ARG A 11 2.67 13.24 10.35
C ARG A 11 1.51 12.35 9.90
N ALA A 12 1.70 11.04 9.92
CA ALA A 12 0.62 10.10 9.62
C ALA A 12 -0.53 10.23 10.63
N TYR A 13 -0.18 10.46 11.91
CA TYR A 13 -1.15 10.69 12.97
C TYR A 13 -1.92 12.01 12.78
N GLU A 14 -1.24 13.13 12.55
CA GLU A 14 -1.90 14.42 12.28
C GLU A 14 -2.80 14.36 11.04
N PHE A 15 -2.34 13.66 9.99
CA PHE A 15 -3.16 13.39 8.81
C PHE A 15 -4.41 12.57 9.14
N ALA A 16 -4.26 11.50 9.91
CA ALA A 16 -5.36 10.63 10.30
C ALA A 16 -6.38 11.37 11.19
N LEU A 17 -5.91 12.20 12.12
CA LEU A 17 -6.78 13.07 12.93
C LEU A 17 -7.58 14.04 12.06
N GLY A 18 -6.92 14.72 11.11
CA GLY A 18 -7.60 15.65 10.20
C GLY A 18 -8.65 14.99 9.29
N GLN A 19 -8.53 13.67 9.08
CA GLN A 19 -9.46 12.87 8.27
C GLN A 19 -10.45 12.06 9.12
N GLY A 20 -10.34 12.10 10.46
CA GLY A 20 -11.18 11.32 11.36
C GLY A 20 -11.03 9.80 11.21
N LEU A 21 -9.82 9.28 10.98
CA LEU A 21 -9.58 7.83 10.76
C LEU A 21 -9.54 7.00 12.07
N GLY A 22 -9.82 7.61 13.21
CA GLY A 22 -9.84 6.95 14.51
C GLY A 22 -8.45 6.72 15.12
N THR A 23 -8.37 5.73 16.00
CA THR A 23 -7.17 5.48 16.81
C THR A 23 -6.09 4.72 16.02
N TRP A 24 -4.82 5.06 16.22
CA TRP A 24 -3.70 4.32 15.64
C TRP A 24 -3.58 2.92 16.27
N GLU A 25 -3.40 1.89 15.43
CA GLU A 25 -3.27 0.51 15.90
C GLU A 25 -1.88 -0.07 15.65
N CYS A 26 -1.40 0.00 14.40
CA CYS A 26 -0.10 -0.56 14.04
C CYS A 26 0.54 0.15 12.85
N SER A 27 1.83 -0.13 12.65
CA SER A 27 2.58 0.32 11.48
C SER A 27 3.43 -0.82 10.94
N ALA A 28 3.44 -1.03 9.63
CA ALA A 28 4.23 -2.05 8.97
C ALA A 28 5.08 -1.46 7.84
N HIS A 29 6.31 -1.98 7.71
CA HIS A 29 7.13 -1.70 6.55
C HIS A 29 6.63 -2.51 5.35
N VAL A 30 6.24 -1.82 4.30
CA VAL A 30 5.79 -2.42 3.04
C VAL A 30 6.61 -1.88 1.88
N LEU A 31 6.59 -2.61 0.78
CA LEU A 31 7.23 -2.25 -0.47
C LEU A 31 6.14 -2.00 -1.52
N SER A 32 6.27 -0.95 -2.32
CA SER A 32 5.48 -0.88 -3.54
C SER A 32 6.00 -1.87 -4.57
N HIS A 33 5.09 -2.61 -5.22
CA HIS A 33 5.47 -3.54 -6.28
C HIS A 33 6.11 -2.80 -7.47
N HIS A 34 7.22 -3.32 -7.99
CA HIS A 34 7.79 -2.94 -9.29
C HIS A 34 8.36 -4.20 -9.98
N GLU A 35 7.90 -4.52 -11.19
CA GLU A 35 8.51 -5.60 -11.97
C GLU A 35 9.82 -5.10 -12.61
N GLU A 36 10.91 -5.83 -12.46
CA GLU A 36 12.17 -5.59 -13.19
C GLU A 36 12.00 -6.01 -14.67
N GLY A 37 11.20 -5.27 -15.45
CA GLY A 37 10.91 -5.67 -16.83
C GLY A 37 10.57 -4.49 -17.73
N ASN A 38 11.44 -4.24 -18.71
CA ASN A 38 11.32 -3.34 -19.86
C ASN A 38 10.35 -2.16 -19.75
N GLY A 39 10.96 -1.01 -19.45
CA GLY A 39 10.29 0.29 -19.28
C GLY A 39 9.25 0.59 -20.35
N ARG A 40 7.98 0.58 -19.93
CA ARG A 40 6.92 1.44 -20.46
C ARG A 40 5.69 1.53 -19.58
N GLN A 41 5.63 0.81 -18.46
CA GLN A 41 4.55 0.97 -17.49
C GLN A 41 4.93 2.04 -16.46
N ARG A 42 4.52 3.29 -16.73
CA ARG A 42 4.40 4.33 -15.70
C ARG A 42 3.22 3.95 -14.82
N ALA A 43 3.38 2.94 -13.97
CA ALA A 43 2.34 2.60 -13.02
C ALA A 43 2.17 3.80 -12.08
N GLY A 44 0.92 4.26 -11.89
CA GLY A 44 0.50 5.35 -11.01
C GLY A 44 0.68 5.04 -9.52
N LEU A 45 1.76 4.33 -9.20
CA LEU A 45 2.15 3.91 -7.88
C LEU A 45 2.76 5.09 -7.14
N PHE A 46 2.31 5.26 -5.91
CA PHE A 46 3.05 6.04 -4.93
C PHE A 46 4.48 5.48 -4.84
N SER A 47 5.44 6.19 -5.44
CA SER A 47 6.91 6.07 -5.32
C SER A 47 7.65 5.16 -6.26
N ALA A 48 7.04 4.73 -7.36
CA ALA A 48 7.77 4.11 -8.45
C ALA A 48 8.97 4.94 -8.94
N ARG A 49 10.23 4.72 -8.49
CA ARG A 49 11.39 5.08 -9.32
C ARG A 49 11.70 3.87 -10.20
N ARG A 50 12.02 4.10 -11.47
CA ARG A 50 12.45 3.05 -12.40
C ARG A 50 13.51 2.18 -11.73
N ASN A 51 13.23 0.88 -11.57
CA ASN A 51 14.14 -0.14 -11.02
C ASN A 51 14.44 -0.02 -9.51
N ARG A 52 13.62 0.67 -8.69
CA ARG A 52 13.73 0.58 -7.22
C ARG A 52 12.34 0.52 -6.59
N PRO A 53 11.94 -0.60 -5.96
CA PRO A 53 10.69 -0.64 -5.19
C PRO A 53 10.72 0.43 -4.10
N GLY A 54 9.64 1.19 -3.99
CA GLY A 54 9.53 2.26 -3.00
C GLY A 54 9.36 1.63 -1.62
N ARG A 55 10.24 1.96 -0.67
CA ARG A 55 10.01 1.65 0.74
C ARG A 55 8.92 2.57 1.27
N LEU A 56 7.88 1.94 1.82
CA LEU A 56 6.70 2.58 2.36
C LEU A 56 6.51 2.16 3.83
N LEU A 57 5.73 2.96 4.53
CA LEU A 57 5.13 2.61 5.82
C LEU A 57 3.63 2.56 5.62
N LEU A 58 3.01 1.47 6.03
CA LEU A 58 1.56 1.33 6.13
C LEU A 58 1.18 1.53 7.59
N HIS A 59 0.41 2.58 7.88
CA HIS A 59 -0.19 2.82 9.18
C HIS A 59 -1.65 2.39 9.12
N VAL A 60 -2.05 1.54 10.06
CA VAL A 60 -3.44 1.09 10.21
C VAL A 60 -4.04 1.82 11.40
N PHE A 61 -5.19 2.44 11.14
CA PHE A 61 -6.05 3.07 12.13
C PHE A 61 -7.36 2.30 12.18
N GLU A 62 -8.15 2.56 13.23
CA GLU A 62 -9.47 1.97 13.46
C GLU A 62 -10.35 2.01 12.20
N ASP A 63 -10.55 3.21 11.64
CA ASP A 63 -11.49 3.44 10.54
C ASP A 63 -10.80 3.64 9.17
N GLY A 64 -9.47 3.59 9.12
CA GLY A 64 -8.74 3.95 7.91
C GLY A 64 -7.29 3.52 7.88
N ILE A 65 -6.63 3.85 6.77
CA ILE A 65 -5.22 3.56 6.57
C ILE A 65 -4.49 4.79 6.04
N VAL A 66 -3.22 4.89 6.38
CA VAL A 66 -2.31 5.90 5.84
C VAL A 66 -1.05 5.21 5.33
N VAL A 67 -0.74 5.41 4.06
CA VAL A 67 0.49 4.97 3.39
C VAL A 67 1.46 6.15 3.32
N GLU A 68 2.60 6.00 3.98
CA GLU A 68 3.67 7.01 4.05
C GLU A 68 4.90 6.61 3.23
N ARG A 69 5.51 7.61 2.58
CA ARG A 69 6.90 7.52 2.13
C ARG A 69 7.85 8.08 3.17
N LEU A 70 9.00 7.42 3.32
CA LEU A 70 10.17 7.88 4.10
C LEU A 70 10.69 9.30 3.74
N LYS A 71 10.23 9.91 2.64
CA LYS A 71 10.57 11.29 2.24
C LYS A 71 9.36 12.23 2.18
N GLY A 72 8.32 11.98 2.98
CA GLY A 72 7.35 13.00 3.38
C GLY A 72 6.11 13.20 2.52
N ARG A 73 5.76 12.25 1.64
CA ARG A 73 4.40 12.23 1.05
C ARG A 73 3.57 11.17 1.77
N LEU A 74 2.35 11.54 2.13
CA LEU A 74 1.34 10.70 2.78
C LEU A 74 0.14 10.54 1.85
N ARG A 75 -0.53 9.40 1.94
CA ARG A 75 -1.85 9.18 1.36
C ARG A 75 -2.64 8.28 2.28
N GLY A 76 -3.84 8.67 2.65
CA GLY A 76 -4.71 7.84 3.45
C GLY A 76 -6.17 8.25 3.30
N CYS A 77 -7.05 7.35 3.71
CA CYS A 77 -8.50 7.55 3.74
C CYS A 77 -9.14 6.45 4.59
N SER A 78 -10.47 6.53 4.74
CA SER A 78 -11.24 5.51 5.44
C SER A 78 -11.17 4.15 4.71
N CYS A 79 -11.31 3.07 5.47
CA CYS A 79 -11.39 1.71 4.95
C CYS A 79 -12.60 1.53 4.02
N GLU A 80 -13.68 2.28 4.29
CA GLU A 80 -14.83 2.31 3.39
C GLU A 80 -14.44 2.85 2.03
N ALA A 81 -13.63 3.90 1.91
CA ALA A 81 -13.23 4.48 0.63
C ALA A 81 -12.17 3.64 -0.14
N ILE A 82 -11.88 2.42 0.31
CA ILE A 82 -10.83 1.56 -0.23
C ILE A 82 -11.41 0.19 -0.57
N THR A 83 -11.13 -0.24 -1.80
CA THR A 83 -11.25 -1.64 -2.17
C THR A 83 -9.90 -2.31 -1.99
N ALA A 84 -9.84 -3.40 -1.21
CA ALA A 84 -8.63 -4.18 -0.98
C ALA A 84 -8.83 -5.62 -1.47
N ASP A 85 -7.96 -6.07 -2.38
CA ASP A 85 -7.98 -7.45 -2.88
C ASP A 85 -6.58 -8.06 -2.78
N PHE A 86 -6.52 -9.32 -2.39
CA PHE A 86 -5.28 -10.08 -2.42
C PHE A 86 -4.87 -10.41 -3.84
N VAL A 87 -3.58 -10.31 -4.12
CA VAL A 87 -2.98 -10.52 -5.44
C VAL A 87 -2.03 -11.70 -5.38
N GLU A 88 -2.20 -12.64 -6.32
CA GLU A 88 -1.30 -13.78 -6.47
C GLU A 88 0.01 -13.35 -7.14
N LEU A 89 1.14 -13.50 -6.44
CA LEU A 89 2.47 -13.27 -7.02
C LEU A 89 3.06 -14.55 -7.61
N ASN A 90 3.76 -14.43 -8.74
CA ASN A 90 4.38 -15.57 -9.41
C ASN A 90 5.41 -16.29 -8.52
N ARG A 91 5.33 -17.63 -8.51
CA ARG A 91 6.09 -18.60 -7.69
C ARG A 91 7.61 -18.43 -7.66
N ALA A 92 8.20 -17.75 -8.64
CA ALA A 92 9.65 -17.46 -8.68
C ALA A 92 10.13 -16.59 -7.51
N SER A 93 9.20 -16.00 -6.77
CA SER A 93 9.50 -15.11 -5.64
C SER A 93 9.56 -15.81 -4.29
N GLY A 94 9.45 -17.14 -4.18
CA GLY A 94 9.50 -17.86 -2.88
C GLY A 94 8.12 -18.01 -2.20
N PRO A 95 8.01 -18.80 -1.12
CA PRO A 95 6.73 -19.26 -0.59
C PRO A 95 5.94 -18.15 0.11
N GLY A 96 4.61 -18.15 -0.07
CA GLY A 96 3.66 -17.37 0.73
C GLY A 96 3.53 -15.87 0.43
N ARG A 97 3.82 -15.40 -0.79
CA ARG A 97 3.82 -13.95 -1.08
C ARG A 97 2.51 -13.49 -1.72
N VAL A 98 1.51 -13.28 -0.89
CA VAL A 98 0.31 -12.55 -1.29
C VAL A 98 0.63 -11.05 -1.23
N ALA A 99 0.31 -10.30 -2.29
CA ALA A 99 0.34 -8.84 -2.24
C ALA A 99 -1.07 -8.31 -1.97
N LEU A 100 -1.17 -7.07 -1.48
CA LEU A 100 -2.46 -6.41 -1.31
C LEU A 100 -2.59 -5.29 -2.33
N ARG A 101 -3.58 -5.37 -3.22
CA ARG A 101 -3.97 -4.24 -4.05
C ARG A 101 -4.95 -3.39 -3.26
N LEU A 102 -4.65 -2.11 -3.13
CA LEU A 102 -5.58 -1.09 -2.64
C LEU A 102 -6.01 -0.23 -3.82
N LEU A 103 -7.31 -0.15 -4.06
CA LEU A 103 -7.94 0.74 -5.02
C LEU A 103 -8.74 1.79 -4.24
N PHE A 104 -8.34 3.04 -4.35
CA PHE A 104 -8.99 4.18 -3.72
C PHE A 104 -10.17 4.64 -4.58
N GLU A 105 -11.23 5.18 -3.97
CA GLU A 105 -12.37 5.78 -4.70
C GLU A 105 -11.96 6.88 -5.69
N SER A 106 -10.79 7.50 -5.50
CA SER A 106 -10.19 8.42 -6.45
C SER A 106 -9.78 7.78 -7.79
N GLY A 107 -9.96 6.46 -7.96
CA GLY A 107 -9.52 5.68 -9.12
C GLY A 107 -8.03 5.31 -9.08
N GLN A 108 -7.32 5.71 -8.04
CA GLN A 108 -5.90 5.42 -7.87
C GLN A 108 -5.72 4.03 -7.27
N ALA A 109 -4.68 3.30 -7.67
CA ALA A 109 -4.38 2.00 -7.09
C ALA A 109 -2.90 1.86 -6.67
N VAL A 110 -2.66 1.02 -5.68
CA VAL A 110 -1.32 0.61 -5.24
C VAL A 110 -1.28 -0.87 -4.92
N ILE A 111 -0.20 -1.55 -5.28
CA ILE A 111 0.07 -2.92 -4.85
C ILE A 111 1.15 -2.86 -3.78
N LEU A 112 0.81 -3.34 -2.58
CA LEU A 112 1.67 -3.42 -1.41
C LEU A 112 2.18 -4.84 -1.23
N LEU A 113 3.48 -4.94 -0.98
CA LEU A 113 4.20 -6.15 -0.67
C LEU A 113 4.73 -6.05 0.75
N GLU A 114 4.70 -7.13 1.51
CA GLU A 114 5.35 -7.12 2.81
C GLU A 114 6.87 -7.11 2.66
N ALA A 115 7.52 -6.34 3.53
CA ALA A 115 8.94 -6.56 3.77
C ALA A 115 9.08 -7.92 4.49
N THR A 116 10.08 -8.71 4.10
CA THR A 116 10.36 -10.07 4.64
C THR A 116 10.55 -10.14 6.16
N SER A 117 10.54 -9.02 6.87
CA SER A 117 10.75 -8.91 8.31
C SER A 117 9.47 -8.86 9.15
N ASN A 118 8.27 -8.69 8.56
CA ASN A 118 7.08 -8.25 9.33
C ASN A 118 5.81 -9.13 9.15
N GLY A 119 5.96 -10.39 8.72
CA GLY A 119 4.94 -11.44 8.69
C GLY A 119 3.46 -11.04 8.70
N GLY A 120 2.84 -10.96 7.53
CA GLY A 120 1.41 -11.12 7.20
C GLY A 120 0.42 -10.07 7.71
N ASP A 121 0.56 -9.66 8.97
CA ASP A 121 -0.60 -9.33 9.77
C ASP A 121 -1.23 -7.98 9.38
N ALA A 122 -0.41 -7.02 8.94
CA ALA A 122 -0.92 -5.71 8.56
C ALA A 122 -1.68 -5.74 7.22
N LEU A 123 -1.19 -6.48 6.21
CA LEU A 123 -1.92 -6.60 4.95
C LEU A 123 -3.22 -7.38 5.14
N HIS A 124 -3.20 -8.45 5.94
CA HIS A 124 -4.39 -9.20 6.28
C HIS A 124 -5.41 -8.37 7.09
N LEU A 125 -4.94 -7.56 8.04
CA LEU A 125 -5.80 -6.65 8.80
C LEU A 125 -6.49 -5.63 7.88
N VAL A 126 -5.73 -4.98 6.98
CA VAL A 126 -6.31 -4.01 6.03
C VAL A 126 -7.33 -4.69 5.12
N ALA A 127 -7.01 -5.87 4.58
CA ALA A 127 -7.92 -6.63 3.73
C ALA A 127 -9.22 -7.01 4.46
N SER A 128 -9.16 -7.28 5.77
CA SER A 128 -10.35 -7.64 6.57
C SER A 128 -11.30 -6.47 6.84
N ARG A 129 -10.85 -5.23 6.69
CA ARG A 129 -11.63 -4.01 7.00
C ARG A 129 -12.09 -3.23 5.78
N CYS A 130 -11.28 -3.25 4.73
CA CYS A 130 -11.62 -2.57 3.49
C CYS A 130 -12.68 -3.38 2.72
N ARG A 131 -13.40 -2.71 1.81
CA ARG A 131 -14.31 -3.41 0.91
C ARG A 131 -13.50 -4.37 0.03
N SER A 132 -14.01 -5.56 -0.26
CA SER A 132 -13.41 -6.44 -1.27
C SER A 132 -14.31 -6.50 -2.51
N THR A 133 -13.70 -6.61 -3.69
CA THR A 133 -14.45 -6.90 -4.92
C THR A 133 -14.57 -8.39 -5.21
N THR A 134 -13.77 -9.23 -4.54
CA THR A 134 -13.76 -10.68 -4.74
C THR A 134 -13.23 -11.44 -3.52
N SER A 135 -13.72 -12.66 -3.30
CA SER A 135 -13.12 -13.58 -2.31
C SER A 135 -11.87 -14.28 -2.83
N ASP A 136 -11.65 -14.27 -4.15
CA ASP A 136 -10.57 -14.98 -4.81
C ASP A 136 -9.32 -14.10 -4.95
N LEU A 137 -8.16 -14.73 -5.13
CA LEU A 137 -6.93 -14.00 -5.45
C LEU A 137 -7.04 -13.36 -6.84
N VAL A 138 -6.74 -12.07 -6.92
CA VAL A 138 -6.67 -11.34 -8.20
C VAL A 138 -5.37 -11.73 -8.92
N PRO A 139 -5.43 -12.12 -10.20
CA PRO A 139 -4.24 -12.36 -10.99
C PRO A 139 -3.36 -11.11 -11.07
N TYR A 140 -2.05 -11.26 -10.87
CA TYR A 140 -1.10 -10.14 -10.86
C TYR A 140 -1.21 -9.23 -12.10
N ARG A 141 -1.42 -9.80 -13.29
CA ARG A 141 -1.57 -9.01 -14.53
C ARG A 141 -2.77 -8.07 -14.48
N GLU A 142 -3.88 -8.51 -13.91
CA GLU A 142 -5.09 -7.70 -13.75
C GLU A 142 -4.88 -6.63 -12.67
N ALA A 143 -4.22 -6.98 -11.57
CA ALA A 143 -3.86 -6.03 -10.53
C ALA A 143 -2.97 -4.90 -11.06
N VAL A 144 -2.02 -5.20 -11.94
CA VAL A 144 -1.15 -4.20 -12.58
C VAL A 144 -1.89 -3.35 -13.61
N ALA A 145 -2.78 -3.93 -14.40
CA ALA A 145 -3.59 -3.19 -15.36
C ALA A 145 -4.41 -2.07 -14.68
N ALA A 146 -4.91 -2.33 -13.47
CA ALA A 146 -5.63 -1.34 -12.66
C ALA A 146 -4.75 -0.16 -12.19
N LEU A 147 -3.43 -0.30 -12.15
CA LEU A 147 -2.50 0.79 -11.80
C LEU A 147 -2.32 1.84 -12.93
N ALA A 148 -2.83 1.55 -14.13
CA ALA A 148 -2.66 2.40 -15.30
C ALA A 148 -3.79 3.44 -15.49
N GLY A 149 -4.76 3.51 -14.58
CA GLY A 149 -5.81 4.55 -14.56
C GLY A 149 -5.23 5.94 -14.26
N ASP A 150 -5.55 6.90 -15.14
CA ASP A 150 -5.10 8.31 -15.21
C ASP A 150 -4.06 8.80 -14.19
N ALA A 151 -2.79 8.62 -14.57
CA ALA A 151 -1.65 9.27 -13.95
C ALA A 151 -1.59 10.76 -14.31
N TRP A 152 -2.14 11.64 -13.47
CA TRP A 152 -1.90 13.08 -13.57
C TRP A 152 -1.10 13.59 -12.35
N ILE A 153 0.16 13.98 -12.66
CA ILE A 153 1.09 14.96 -12.05
C ILE A 153 1.42 14.83 -10.55
#